data_AF-A0A849QJT4-F1
#
_entry.id   AF-A0A849QJT4-F1
#
_cell.length_a   1.000
_cell.length_b   1.000
_cell.length_c   1.000
_cell.angle_alpha   90.00
_cell.angle_beta   90.00
_cell.angle_gamma   90.00
#
_symmetry.space_group_name_H-M   'P 1'
#
loop_
_entity.id
_entity.type
_entity.pdbx_description
1 polymer ?
#
loop_
_entity_poly.entity_id
_entity_poly.type
_entity_poly.pdbx_seq_one_letter_code
_entity_poly.pdbx_strand_id
1 'polypeptide(L)'
;MNGVWIIPRFIAQFHRGHSVRSRGASVLQSLRHSDSDVVELSVSAWFYRNRTIAGFDNPARSLYVSVRELVENSLDACEGAGVLPEVLVSLQQVKTDSSEAEGMPKGPQVFKLRIQDNGSGIKREDAPRLLGRMLTGTKFTLKQSRGTFGLGGSLALLYGQITTQKPIEITTGRSSEIAEHKIVMRLDIENNEPILIREEQQPKNPGEHGTTIEFYLQGDWFRSKRRITEYFLQTSMIVPYASMRFDNPDGESLRLPRVIEKLPQQPKEAKPHPRGIDVEMLKRMIKESRRSTLKSFLRGSFQRVGESTAEKFLASAGLDPAAAPKALSNEKLVHMMREFETYSGFLAPSSKSLSPAGLDVMKAGIRRLRPEFIVVRQRSPSVYEGHPFIVETGVSYGGELPPGTRLYRFANRIPLLHDERTDVSSQVIRE
;
A
#
# COMPACT_ATOMS: atom_id res chain seq x y z
N MET A 1 -38.93 7.01 -14.44
CA MET A 1 -39.19 7.83 -13.23
C MET A 1 -39.34 6.91 -12.03
N ASN A 2 -38.99 7.44 -10.85
CA ASN A 2 -38.97 6.83 -9.51
C ASN A 2 -37.73 6.01 -9.17
N GLY A 3 -36.75 6.72 -8.60
CA GLY A 3 -35.57 6.14 -7.98
C GLY A 3 -35.83 5.66 -6.55
N VAL A 4 -34.95 4.78 -6.10
CA VAL A 4 -34.74 4.43 -4.69
C VAL A 4 -33.23 4.40 -4.47
N TRP A 5 -32.76 5.23 -3.55
CA TRP A 5 -31.37 5.29 -3.11
C TRP A 5 -31.17 4.24 -2.01
N ILE A 6 -30.18 3.36 -2.18
CA ILE A 6 -29.74 2.46 -1.10
C ILE A 6 -28.39 2.95 -0.58
N ILE A 7 -28.42 3.53 0.62
CA ILE A 7 -27.25 3.82 1.45
C ILE A 7 -26.73 2.49 2.00
N PRO A 8 -25.44 2.12 1.88
CA PRO A 8 -24.92 0.95 2.56
C PRO A 8 -24.88 1.23 4.07
N ARG A 9 -25.87 0.71 4.79
CA ARG A 9 -25.86 0.62 6.25
C ARG A 9 -24.98 -0.55 6.63
N PHE A 10 -23.87 -0.28 7.32
CA PHE A 10 -23.11 -1.31 8.04
C PHE A 10 -24.04 -2.01 9.03
N ILE A 11 -24.34 -3.30 8.79
CA ILE A 11 -24.99 -4.17 9.76
C ILE A 11 -23.93 -5.11 10.31
N ALA A 12 -23.46 -4.81 11.53
CA ALA A 12 -22.75 -5.77 12.35
C ALA A 12 -23.77 -6.81 12.86
N GLN A 13 -23.73 -8.02 12.30
CA GLN A 13 -24.40 -9.16 12.92
C GLN A 13 -23.53 -9.66 14.07
N PHE A 14 -23.97 -9.39 15.30
CA PHE A 14 -23.52 -10.14 16.47
C PHE A 14 -23.94 -11.60 16.32
N HIS A 15 -22.98 -12.52 16.28
CA HIS A 15 -23.23 -13.93 16.55
C HIS A 15 -22.66 -14.30 17.91
N ARG A 16 -23.54 -14.85 18.77
CA ARG A 16 -23.23 -15.34 20.11
C ARG A 16 -22.24 -16.51 20.00
N GLY A 17 -21.06 -16.34 20.58
CA GLY A 17 -20.06 -17.40 20.71
C GLY A 17 -20.54 -18.51 21.62
N HIS A 18 -20.38 -19.76 21.18
CA HIS A 18 -20.35 -20.92 22.05
C HIS A 18 -18.94 -21.05 22.63
N SER A 19 -18.85 -21.22 23.95
CA SER A 19 -17.59 -21.33 24.68
C SER A 19 -16.87 -22.63 24.36
N VAL A 20 -15.61 -22.55 23.94
CA VAL A 20 -14.65 -23.65 24.10
C VAL A 20 -13.58 -23.15 25.06
N ARG A 21 -13.56 -23.73 26.26
CA ARG A 21 -12.53 -23.50 27.28
C ARG A 21 -11.21 -24.11 26.80
N SER A 22 -10.16 -23.30 26.69
CA SER A 22 -8.77 -23.81 26.77
C SER A 22 -8.03 -23.07 27.86
N ARG A 23 -7.60 -23.83 28.87
CA ARG A 23 -6.76 -23.39 29.99
C ARG A 23 -5.38 -23.00 29.47
N GLY A 24 -4.93 -21.81 29.85
CA GLY A 24 -3.58 -21.29 29.68
C GLY A 24 -3.41 -20.11 30.61
N ALA A 25 -3.14 -20.41 31.88
CA ALA A 25 -3.05 -19.42 32.95
C ALA A 25 -1.73 -18.64 32.90
N SER A 26 -1.85 -17.37 33.28
CA SER A 26 -0.90 -16.56 34.05
C SER A 26 0.50 -16.29 33.46
N VAL A 27 0.63 -15.16 32.74
CA VAL A 27 1.66 -14.16 33.04
C VAL A 27 1.05 -12.79 32.68
N LEU A 28 0.86 -11.93 33.70
CA LEU A 28 0.67 -10.47 33.68
C LEU A 28 -0.30 -10.07 34.80
N GLN A 29 0.22 -10.07 36.03
CA GLN A 29 -0.40 -9.33 37.12
C GLN A 29 0.68 -8.46 37.76
N SER A 30 0.90 -7.29 37.15
CA SER A 30 1.46 -6.13 37.81
C SER A 30 0.60 -4.93 37.43
N LEU A 31 -0.61 -4.89 38.00
CA LEU A 31 -1.52 -3.77 37.90
C LEU A 31 -0.94 -2.62 38.72
N ARG A 32 -0.41 -1.59 38.05
CA ARG A 32 -0.50 -0.24 38.61
C ARG A 32 -1.98 0.13 38.57
N HIS A 33 -2.61 0.25 39.73
CA HIS A 33 -3.94 0.83 39.86
C HIS A 33 -3.85 2.31 39.47
N SER A 34 -4.32 2.64 38.28
CA SER A 34 -4.83 3.98 37.98
C SER A 34 -6.36 3.91 38.07
N ASP A 35 -6.96 4.77 38.90
CA ASP A 35 -8.41 4.92 39.15
C ASP A 35 -9.20 5.43 37.93
N SER A 36 -8.91 4.93 36.74
CA SER A 36 -9.69 5.20 35.54
C SER A 36 -9.87 3.92 34.74
N ASP A 37 -11.12 3.49 34.56
CA ASP A 37 -11.53 2.41 33.63
C ASP A 37 -11.29 2.75 32.15
N VAL A 38 -10.62 3.88 31.88
CA VAL A 38 -10.28 4.36 30.54
C VAL A 38 -8.92 3.78 30.15
N VAL A 39 -8.92 2.91 29.13
CA VAL A 39 -7.71 2.32 28.55
C VAL A 39 -7.49 2.89 27.16
N GLU A 40 -6.34 3.53 26.95
CA GLU A 40 -5.87 3.97 25.64
C GLU A 40 -5.10 2.83 24.95
N LEU A 41 -5.30 2.66 23.64
CA LEU A 41 -4.57 1.66 22.84
C LEU A 41 -3.72 2.37 21.79
N SER A 42 -2.47 1.94 21.67
CA SER A 42 -1.64 2.37 20.55
C SER A 42 -2.19 1.86 19.22
N VAL A 43 -1.74 2.46 18.13
CA VAL A 43 -2.09 2.02 16.76
C VAL A 43 -1.71 0.56 16.54
N SER A 44 -0.52 0.14 16.98
CA SER A 44 -0.05 -1.24 16.87
C SER A 44 -0.90 -2.20 17.70
N ALA A 45 -1.28 -1.82 18.93
CA ALA A 45 -2.16 -2.61 19.77
C ALA A 45 -3.58 -2.73 19.19
N TRP A 46 -4.10 -1.65 18.59
CA TRP A 46 -5.38 -1.68 17.91
C TRP A 46 -5.36 -2.62 16.69
N PHE A 47 -4.32 -2.55 15.86
CA PHE A 47 -4.18 -3.45 14.70
C PHE A 47 -3.97 -4.90 15.12
N TYR A 48 -3.25 -5.15 16.21
CA TYR A 48 -3.14 -6.49 16.77
C TYR A 48 -4.53 -7.06 17.11
N ARG A 49 -5.37 -6.29 17.80
CA ARG A 49 -6.74 -6.71 18.15
C ARG A 49 -7.66 -6.82 16.92
N ASN A 50 -7.41 -6.03 15.88
CA ASN A 50 -8.25 -5.92 14.68
C ASN A 50 -7.55 -6.41 13.40
N ARG A 51 -6.69 -7.42 13.51
CA ARG A 51 -5.85 -7.93 12.41
C ARG A 51 -6.62 -8.34 11.15
N THR A 52 -7.89 -8.72 11.31
CA THR A 52 -8.82 -9.07 10.21
C THR A 52 -9.06 -7.90 9.25
N ILE A 53 -9.11 -6.66 9.76
CA ILE A 53 -9.34 -5.45 8.96
C ILE A 53 -8.21 -5.23 7.95
N ALA A 54 -6.99 -5.62 8.32
CA ALA A 54 -5.81 -5.48 7.47
C ALA A 54 -5.51 -6.73 6.62
N GLY A 55 -6.43 -7.70 6.57
CA GLY A 55 -6.27 -8.91 5.76
C GLY A 55 -5.44 -10.03 6.42
N PHE A 56 -5.16 -9.93 7.72
CA PHE A 56 -4.47 -10.96 8.50
C PHE A 56 -5.49 -11.80 9.31
N ASP A 57 -6.53 -12.28 8.64
CA ASP A 57 -7.64 -13.03 9.23
C ASP A 57 -7.31 -14.52 9.45
N ASN A 58 -6.61 -15.13 8.50
CA ASN A 58 -6.24 -16.54 8.51
C ASN A 58 -4.83 -16.76 7.95
N PRO A 59 -4.13 -17.85 8.33
CA PRO A 59 -2.73 -18.08 7.96
C PRO A 59 -2.45 -18.07 6.44
N ALA A 60 -3.38 -18.55 5.61
CA ALA A 60 -3.19 -18.55 4.16
C ALA A 60 -3.23 -17.13 3.59
N ARG A 61 -4.21 -16.32 4.01
CA ARG A 61 -4.33 -14.92 3.59
C ARG A 61 -3.20 -14.07 4.16
N SER A 62 -2.84 -14.25 5.43
CA SER A 62 -1.72 -13.54 6.07
C SER A 62 -0.39 -13.76 5.36
N LEU A 63 -0.14 -14.99 4.90
CA LEU A 63 1.06 -15.31 4.13
C LEU A 63 1.05 -14.62 2.76
N TYR A 64 -0.08 -14.66 2.06
CA TYR A 64 -0.28 -13.94 0.80
C TYR A 64 -0.11 -12.42 0.94
N VAL A 65 -0.77 -11.80 1.92
CA VAL A 65 -0.70 -10.35 2.17
C VAL A 65 0.72 -9.93 2.54
N SER A 66 1.41 -10.70 3.39
CA SER A 66 2.81 -10.42 3.75
C SER A 66 3.73 -10.39 2.53
N VAL A 67 3.63 -11.38 1.64
CA VAL A 67 4.41 -11.42 0.40
C VAL A 67 4.05 -10.24 -0.51
N ARG A 68 2.75 -10.00 -0.73
CA ARG A 68 2.26 -8.90 -1.57
C ARG A 68 2.80 -7.55 -1.11
N GLU A 69 2.56 -7.18 0.14
CA GLU A 69 2.87 -5.84 0.68
C GLU A 69 4.36 -5.52 0.61
N LEU A 70 5.21 -6.50 0.92
CA LEU A 70 6.66 -6.30 0.89
C LEU A 70 7.20 -6.27 -0.54
N VAL A 71 6.67 -7.09 -1.46
CA VAL A 71 7.02 -7.00 -2.89
C VAL A 71 6.59 -5.66 -3.48
N GLU A 72 5.40 -5.16 -3.15
CA GLU A 72 4.93 -3.84 -3.60
C GLU A 72 5.83 -2.71 -3.11
N ASN A 73 6.29 -2.77 -1.86
CA ASN A 73 7.24 -1.80 -1.32
C ASN A 73 8.61 -1.87 -2.02
N SER A 74 9.11 -3.07 -2.30
CA SER A 74 10.34 -3.25 -3.08
C SER A 74 10.23 -2.67 -4.49
N LEU A 75 9.11 -2.91 -5.18
CA LEU A 75 8.86 -2.32 -6.52
C LEU A 75 8.77 -0.79 -6.47
N ASP A 76 8.06 -0.23 -5.47
CA ASP A 76 7.99 1.22 -5.25
C ASP A 76 9.39 1.82 -4.97
N ALA A 77 10.23 1.14 -4.20
CA ALA A 77 11.59 1.58 -3.88
C ALA A 77 12.51 1.60 -5.10
N CYS A 78 12.42 0.59 -5.97
CA CYS A 78 13.16 0.55 -7.23
C CYS A 78 12.71 1.63 -8.20
N GLU A 79 11.39 1.76 -8.39
CA GLU A 79 10.81 2.79 -9.26
C GLU A 79 11.14 4.20 -8.79
N GLY A 80 11.04 4.46 -7.49
CA GLY A 80 11.40 5.75 -6.89
C GLY A 80 12.88 6.10 -7.03
N ALA A 81 13.76 5.09 -7.07
CA ALA A 81 15.19 5.26 -7.33
C ALA A 81 15.51 5.41 -8.83
N GLY A 82 14.54 5.18 -9.73
CA GLY A 82 14.77 5.22 -11.17
C GLY A 82 15.57 4.03 -11.70
N VAL A 83 15.58 2.90 -10.99
CA VAL A 83 16.30 1.68 -11.38
C VAL A 83 15.33 0.59 -11.80
N LEU A 84 15.74 -0.28 -12.73
CA LEU A 84 14.93 -1.41 -13.15
C LEU A 84 14.84 -2.44 -12.01
N PRO A 85 13.64 -2.80 -11.53
CA PRO A 85 13.50 -3.63 -10.35
C PRO A 85 14.08 -5.04 -10.54
N GLU A 86 14.82 -5.49 -9.54
CA GLU A 86 15.25 -6.86 -9.33
C GLU A 86 14.81 -7.29 -7.94
N VAL A 87 13.78 -8.12 -7.87
CA VAL A 87 13.17 -8.54 -6.59
C VAL A 87 13.32 -10.04 -6.42
N LEU A 88 14.01 -10.44 -5.36
CA LEU A 88 14.18 -11.84 -4.97
C LEU A 88 13.34 -12.12 -3.73
N VAL A 89 12.44 -13.09 -3.82
CA VAL A 89 11.58 -13.52 -2.74
C VAL A 89 11.87 -14.98 -2.45
N SER A 90 12.17 -15.30 -1.21
CA SER A 90 12.37 -16.66 -0.73
C SER A 90 11.43 -16.93 0.43
N LEU A 91 10.62 -17.97 0.30
CA LEU A 91 9.75 -18.46 1.36
C LEU A 91 10.16 -19.89 1.72
N GLN A 92 10.70 -20.08 2.91
CA GLN A 92 11.21 -21.38 3.36
C GLN A 92 10.42 -21.86 4.56
N GLN A 93 9.96 -23.11 4.52
CA GLN A 93 9.33 -23.72 5.68
C GLN A 93 10.39 -24.03 6.74
N VAL A 94 10.15 -23.60 7.98
CA VAL A 94 11.01 -23.91 9.11
C VAL A 94 10.54 -25.23 9.71
N LYS A 95 11.41 -26.24 9.70
CA LYS A 95 11.14 -27.50 10.40
C LYS A 95 11.10 -27.23 11.91
N THR A 96 10.09 -27.75 12.58
CA THR A 96 9.99 -27.67 14.05
C THR A 96 10.40 -29.03 14.61
N ASP A 97 11.28 -29.07 15.60
CA ASP A 97 11.87 -30.32 16.14
C ASP A 97 10.85 -31.22 16.85
N SER A 98 9.64 -30.74 17.10
CA SER A 98 8.53 -31.52 17.64
C SER A 98 7.80 -32.25 16.53
N SER A 99 8.30 -33.45 16.21
CA SER A 99 7.54 -34.65 15.81
C SER A 99 6.02 -34.47 15.58
N GLU A 100 5.60 -34.45 14.31
CA GLU A 100 4.50 -35.31 13.89
C GLU A 100 5.01 -36.13 12.69
N ALA A 101 4.87 -37.45 12.84
CA ALA A 101 5.23 -38.47 11.88
C ALA A 101 4.59 -38.24 10.51
N GLU A 102 5.18 -38.86 9.49
CA GLU A 102 4.61 -39.14 8.16
C GLU A 102 3.12 -38.79 8.01
N GLY A 103 2.86 -37.54 7.64
CA GLY A 103 1.52 -36.97 7.56
C GLY A 103 1.56 -35.48 7.23
N MET A 104 0.53 -34.99 6.54
CA MET A 104 0.35 -33.56 6.28
C MET A 104 0.19 -32.79 7.60
N PRO A 105 0.98 -31.74 7.87
CA PRO A 105 0.92 -30.98 9.12
C PRO A 105 -0.49 -30.45 9.41
N LYS A 106 -1.03 -30.81 10.58
CA LYS A 106 -2.35 -30.38 11.06
C LYS A 106 -2.27 -29.01 11.75
N GLY A 107 -1.92 -27.95 11.01
CA GLY A 107 -1.96 -26.59 11.54
C GLY A 107 -1.15 -25.57 10.76
N PRO A 108 -1.21 -24.28 11.18
CA PRO A 108 -0.35 -23.24 10.64
C PRO A 108 1.12 -23.57 10.88
N GLN A 109 1.95 -23.42 9.86
CA GLN A 109 3.38 -23.73 9.92
C GLN A 109 4.19 -22.44 9.97
N VAL A 110 5.41 -22.50 10.51
CA VAL A 110 6.30 -21.34 10.53
C VAL A 110 7.11 -21.29 9.24
N PHE A 111 7.08 -20.12 8.59
CA PHE A 111 7.89 -19.85 7.41
C PHE A 111 8.87 -18.72 7.69
N LYS A 112 10.03 -18.80 7.05
CA LYS A 112 11.00 -17.74 6.93
C LYS A 112 10.76 -17.04 5.59
N LEU A 113 10.34 -15.77 5.63
CA LEU A 113 10.17 -14.94 4.45
C LEU A 113 11.33 -13.97 4.34
N ARG A 114 12.03 -14.02 3.21
CA ARG A 114 13.12 -13.11 2.84
C ARG A 114 12.78 -12.41 1.53
N ILE A 115 12.79 -11.09 1.52
CA ILE A 115 12.57 -10.26 0.33
C ILE A 115 13.76 -9.33 0.18
N GLN A 116 14.39 -9.37 -0.98
CA GLN A 116 15.54 -8.54 -1.34
C GLN A 116 15.23 -7.77 -2.62
N ASP A 117 15.56 -6.49 -2.64
CA ASP A 117 15.47 -5.64 -3.80
C ASP A 117 16.76 -4.87 -4.07
N ASN A 118 16.87 -4.33 -5.28
CA ASN A 118 17.91 -3.39 -5.68
C ASN A 118 17.41 -1.94 -5.66
N GLY A 119 16.50 -1.59 -4.74
CA GLY A 119 15.94 -0.24 -4.63
C GLY A 119 16.94 0.78 -4.07
N SER A 120 16.46 1.97 -3.67
CA SER A 120 17.33 3.05 -3.15
C SER A 120 18.15 2.69 -1.91
N GLY A 121 17.77 1.61 -1.21
CA GLY A 121 18.10 1.40 0.18
C GLY A 121 17.40 2.42 1.09
N ILE A 122 17.52 2.19 2.39
CA ILE A 122 17.04 3.06 3.46
C ILE A 122 18.25 3.56 4.26
N LYS A 123 18.23 4.84 4.64
CA LYS A 123 19.20 5.39 5.59
C LYS A 123 19.15 4.60 6.89
N ARG A 124 20.31 4.29 7.47
CA ARG A 124 20.42 3.56 8.74
C ARG A 124 19.49 4.10 9.83
N GLU A 125 19.46 5.41 10.02
CA GLU A 125 18.67 6.08 11.07
C GLU A 125 17.15 5.98 10.83
N ASP A 126 16.73 5.88 9.57
CA ASP A 126 15.33 5.84 9.17
C ASP A 126 14.78 4.41 9.12
N ALA A 127 15.63 3.39 8.95
CA ALA A 127 15.22 2.00 8.72
C ALA A 127 14.32 1.43 9.84
N PRO A 128 14.73 1.49 11.13
CA PRO A 128 13.88 1.00 12.22
C PRO A 128 12.56 1.76 12.30
N ARG A 129 12.59 3.08 12.05
CA ARG A 129 11.41 3.93 12.15
C ARG A 129 10.41 3.69 11.02
N LEU A 130 10.89 3.54 9.78
CA LEU A 130 10.03 3.32 8.61
C LEU A 130 9.39 1.93 8.62
N LEU A 131 10.10 0.91 9.11
CA LEU A 131 9.60 -0.46 9.11
C LEU A 131 8.88 -0.83 10.41
N GLY A 132 9.33 -0.30 11.54
CA GLY A 132 8.86 -0.69 12.87
C GLY A 132 7.81 0.21 13.52
N ARG A 133 7.45 1.34 12.90
CA ARG A 133 6.38 2.23 13.41
C ARG A 133 5.19 2.27 12.45
N MET A 134 4.01 1.93 12.95
CA MET A 134 2.77 2.00 12.18
C MET A 134 2.42 3.45 11.83
N LEU A 135 1.75 3.65 10.68
CA LEU A 135 1.42 4.96 10.11
C LEU A 135 2.64 5.87 9.95
N THR A 136 3.80 5.28 9.68
CA THR A 136 5.02 6.02 9.36
C THR A 136 5.45 5.67 7.95
N GLY A 137 5.75 6.68 7.14
CA GLY A 137 6.10 6.46 5.75
C GLY A 137 6.27 7.75 5.00
N THR A 138 6.81 7.63 3.79
CA THR A 138 7.02 8.73 2.86
C THR A 138 5.84 8.90 1.87
N LYS A 139 4.80 8.07 2.03
CA LYS A 139 3.63 7.97 1.13
C LYS A 139 2.48 8.93 1.50
N PHE A 140 2.66 9.85 2.44
CA PHE A 140 1.64 10.86 2.82
C PHE A 140 1.54 12.06 1.86
N THR A 141 2.23 12.00 0.73
CA THR A 141 2.18 13.02 -0.32
C THR A 141 1.11 12.64 -1.36
N LEU A 142 0.43 13.63 -1.94
CA LEU A 142 -0.57 13.38 -2.99
C LEU A 142 0.12 13.04 -4.32
N LYS A 143 0.61 11.81 -4.42
CA LYS A 143 1.17 11.18 -5.61
C LYS A 143 0.69 9.73 -5.66
N GLN A 144 0.54 9.18 -6.86
CA GLN A 144 0.20 7.77 -7.01
C GLN A 144 1.30 6.89 -6.41
N SER A 145 0.91 5.90 -5.63
CA SER A 145 1.74 4.79 -5.14
C SER A 145 0.91 3.51 -5.14
N ARG A 146 1.57 2.34 -5.06
CA ARG A 146 0.88 1.05 -4.94
C ARG A 146 0.04 1.00 -3.66
N GLY A 147 0.70 1.13 -2.52
CA GLY A 147 0.03 1.19 -1.20
C GLY A 147 -0.45 2.60 -0.85
N THR A 148 -1.57 2.68 -0.12
CA THR A 148 -2.23 3.95 0.27
C THR A 148 -1.89 4.43 1.67
N PHE A 149 -1.74 3.53 2.65
CA PHE A 149 -1.64 3.92 4.08
C PHE A 149 -0.25 3.75 4.71
N GLY A 150 0.72 3.19 3.98
CA GLY A 150 2.05 2.89 4.54
C GLY A 150 2.02 1.89 5.71
N LEU A 151 0.96 1.08 5.79
CA LEU A 151 0.70 0.16 6.91
C LEU A 151 1.06 -1.29 6.61
N GLY A 152 0.82 -1.77 5.39
CA GLY A 152 0.77 -3.21 5.14
C GLY A 152 2.10 -3.94 5.37
N GLY A 153 3.22 -3.33 5.00
CA GLY A 153 4.56 -3.88 5.29
C GLY A 153 4.81 -4.01 6.79
N SER A 154 4.57 -2.96 7.57
CA SER A 154 4.73 -2.98 9.03
C SER A 154 3.77 -3.98 9.69
N LEU A 155 2.55 -4.13 9.17
CA LEU A 155 1.58 -5.11 9.65
C LEU A 155 2.01 -6.56 9.36
N ALA A 156 2.67 -6.81 8.23
CA ALA A 156 3.27 -8.11 7.95
C ALA A 156 4.35 -8.46 8.98
N LEU A 157 5.21 -7.48 9.29
CA LEU A 157 6.25 -7.63 10.31
C LEU A 157 5.66 -7.86 11.71
N LEU A 158 4.62 -7.09 12.07
CA LEU A 158 3.89 -7.27 13.33
C LEU A 158 3.24 -8.64 13.43
N TYR A 159 2.56 -9.08 12.37
CA TYR A 159 1.97 -10.42 12.32
C TYR A 159 3.03 -11.51 12.50
N GLY A 160 4.17 -11.38 11.82
CA GLY A 160 5.29 -12.30 11.99
C GLY A 160 5.81 -12.36 13.41
N GLN A 161 6.07 -11.21 14.03
CA GLN A 161 6.52 -11.14 15.41
C GLN A 161 5.51 -11.74 16.40
N ILE A 162 4.22 -11.45 16.24
CA ILE A 162 3.20 -11.93 17.18
C ILE A 162 3.04 -13.44 17.09
N THR A 163 3.12 -13.99 15.88
CA THR A 163 2.91 -15.42 15.63
C THR A 163 4.14 -16.28 15.90
N THR A 164 5.34 -15.71 15.89
CA THR A 164 6.59 -16.49 16.05
C THR A 164 7.48 -16.03 17.20
N GLN A 165 7.26 -14.83 17.74
CA GLN A 165 8.09 -14.15 18.74
C GLN A 165 9.57 -13.98 18.33
N LYS A 166 9.90 -14.22 17.05
CA LYS A 166 11.23 -14.02 16.49
C LYS A 166 11.44 -12.57 16.05
N PRO A 167 12.68 -12.06 16.09
CA PRO A 167 12.98 -10.70 15.66
C PRO A 167 12.94 -10.56 14.13
N ILE A 168 12.90 -9.32 13.68
CA ILE A 168 12.95 -8.91 12.27
C ILE A 168 14.40 -8.53 11.96
N GLU A 169 14.93 -9.01 10.84
CA GLU A 169 16.25 -8.68 10.32
C GLU A 169 16.12 -7.83 9.05
N ILE A 170 16.84 -6.71 9.01
CA ILE A 170 16.87 -5.78 7.89
C ILE A 170 18.32 -5.57 7.51
N THR A 171 18.67 -5.83 6.25
CA THR A 171 19.95 -5.41 5.68
C THR A 171 19.69 -4.32 4.65
N THR A 172 20.34 -3.17 4.76
CA THR A 172 20.12 -2.06 3.84
C THR A 172 21.39 -1.26 3.59
N GLY A 173 21.56 -0.80 2.35
CA GLY A 173 22.66 0.08 1.97
C GLY A 173 22.26 0.98 0.79
N ARG A 174 22.70 2.24 0.82
CA ARG A 174 22.46 3.19 -0.27
C ARG A 174 23.64 3.23 -1.23
N SER A 175 23.39 3.61 -2.48
CA SER A 175 24.43 3.68 -3.52
C SER A 175 25.59 4.60 -3.15
N SER A 176 25.30 5.67 -2.40
CA SER A 176 26.28 6.66 -1.91
C SER A 176 27.13 6.18 -0.72
N GLU A 177 26.79 5.05 -0.10
CA GLU A 177 27.47 4.53 1.09
C GLU A 177 28.49 3.46 0.70
N ILE A 178 29.51 3.26 1.54
CA ILE A 178 30.55 2.22 1.35
C ILE A 178 30.26 0.94 2.15
N ALA A 179 29.24 0.99 2.99
CA ALA A 179 28.83 -0.10 3.86
C ALA A 179 27.32 -0.30 3.79
N GLU A 180 26.89 -1.50 4.15
CA GLU A 180 25.50 -1.83 4.47
C GLU A 180 25.33 -2.03 5.98
N HIS A 181 24.10 -1.84 6.43
CA HIS A 181 23.71 -1.97 7.84
C HIS A 181 22.78 -3.15 8.00
N LYS A 182 23.17 -4.09 8.85
CA LYS A 182 22.37 -5.22 9.28
C LYS A 182 21.78 -4.92 10.64
N ILE A 183 20.48 -4.70 10.68
CA ILE A 183 19.69 -4.30 11.83
C ILE A 183 18.79 -5.44 12.24
N VAL A 184 18.82 -5.84 13.52
CA VAL A 184 17.84 -6.75 14.09
C VAL A 184 17.03 -6.03 15.14
N MET A 185 15.72 -6.08 15.01
CA MET A 185 14.79 -5.33 15.84
C MET A 185 13.53 -6.12 16.18
N ARG A 186 12.78 -5.63 17.15
CA ARG A 186 11.41 -6.02 17.46
C ARG A 186 10.50 -4.79 17.46
N LEU A 187 9.20 -5.04 17.40
CA LEU A 187 8.18 -4.01 17.49
C LEU A 187 7.65 -3.96 18.92
N ASP A 188 7.74 -2.81 19.57
CA ASP A 188 6.96 -2.50 20.76
C ASP A 188 5.51 -2.24 20.34
N ILE A 189 4.64 -3.18 20.67
CA ILE A 189 3.21 -3.11 20.32
C ILE A 189 2.52 -2.08 21.20
N GLU A 190 2.92 -1.93 22.45
CA GLU A 190 2.27 -1.02 23.40
C GLU A 190 2.64 0.43 23.10
N ASN A 191 3.90 0.71 22.75
CA ASN A 191 4.36 2.07 22.47
C ASN A 191 4.37 2.44 20.98
N ASN A 192 4.16 1.49 20.07
CA ASN A 192 4.32 1.68 18.62
C ASN A 192 5.71 2.21 18.26
N GLU A 193 6.75 1.58 18.82
CA GLU A 193 8.15 1.95 18.59
C GLU A 193 9.01 0.72 18.24
N PRO A 194 10.04 0.88 17.39
CA PRO A 194 11.01 -0.20 17.17
C PRO A 194 11.95 -0.34 18.37
N ILE A 195 12.19 -1.57 18.81
CA ILE A 195 13.21 -1.92 19.80
C ILE A 195 14.39 -2.55 19.07
N LEU A 196 15.52 -1.85 19.03
CA LEU A 196 16.76 -2.34 18.43
C LEU A 196 17.40 -3.40 19.32
N ILE A 197 17.73 -4.58 18.77
CA ILE A 197 18.40 -5.68 19.49
C ILE A 197 19.89 -5.67 19.18
N ARG A 198 20.24 -5.64 17.90
CA ARG A 198 21.63 -5.59 17.44
C ARG A 198 21.72 -4.85 16.12
N GLU A 199 22.89 -4.26 15.89
CA GLU A 199 23.25 -3.61 14.64
C GLU A 199 24.69 -3.97 14.30
N GLU A 200 24.92 -4.34 13.05
CA GLU A 200 26.22 -4.66 12.50
C GLU A 200 26.41 -3.85 11.21
N GLN A 201 27.61 -3.36 10.98
CA GLN A 201 27.99 -2.68 9.73
C GLN A 201 28.93 -3.59 8.95
N GLN A 202 28.66 -3.75 7.65
CA GLN A 202 29.44 -4.61 6.77
C GLN A 202 29.86 -3.82 5.51
N PRO A 203 31.09 -4.01 4.99
CA PRO A 203 31.48 -3.38 3.73
C PRO A 203 30.61 -3.94 2.59
N LYS A 204 30.22 -3.07 1.65
CA LYS A 204 29.47 -3.48 0.45
C LYS A 204 30.21 -3.09 -0.82
N ASN A 205 29.84 -3.69 -1.95
CA ASN A 205 30.47 -3.34 -3.21
C ASN A 205 30.12 -1.88 -3.60
N PRO A 206 31.04 -1.14 -4.24
CA PRO A 206 30.75 0.19 -4.74
C PRO A 206 29.54 0.18 -5.68
N GLY A 207 28.59 1.10 -5.45
CA GLY A 207 27.37 1.22 -6.24
C GLY A 207 26.28 0.19 -5.92
N GLU A 208 26.54 -0.81 -5.08
CA GLU A 208 25.49 -1.75 -4.62
C GLU A 208 24.49 -1.01 -3.73
N HIS A 209 23.19 -1.25 -3.93
CA HIS A 209 22.14 -0.60 -3.16
C HIS A 209 20.90 -1.49 -3.10
N GLY A 210 20.13 -1.33 -2.03
CA GLY A 210 18.89 -2.08 -1.86
C GLY A 210 18.52 -2.32 -0.41
N THR A 211 17.46 -3.09 -0.22
CA THR A 211 17.02 -3.52 1.09
C THR A 211 16.64 -5.00 1.06
N THR A 212 17.07 -5.72 2.09
CA THR A 212 16.64 -7.08 2.40
C THR A 212 15.87 -7.05 3.70
N ILE A 213 14.68 -7.62 3.72
CA ILE A 213 13.87 -7.85 4.91
C ILE A 213 13.71 -9.35 5.10
N GLU A 214 14.05 -9.84 6.29
CA GLU A 214 13.96 -11.24 6.67
C GLU A 214 13.25 -11.37 8.02
N PHE A 215 12.20 -12.17 8.08
CA PHE A 215 11.46 -12.43 9.31
C PHE A 215 10.69 -13.74 9.23
N TYR A 216 10.13 -14.15 10.37
CA TYR A 216 9.38 -15.38 10.50
C TYR A 216 7.89 -15.08 10.72
N LEU A 217 7.03 -15.88 10.10
CA LEU A 217 5.58 -15.77 10.25
C LEU A 217 4.91 -17.15 10.20
N GLN A 218 3.79 -17.30 10.90
CA GLN A 218 2.92 -18.45 10.71
C GLN A 218 2.14 -18.30 9.39
N GLY A 219 1.94 -19.40 8.67
CA GLY A 219 1.24 -19.39 7.39
C GLY A 219 0.67 -20.75 7.01
N ASP A 220 -0.05 -20.78 5.90
CA ASP A 220 -0.52 -22.00 5.25
C ASP A 220 -0.14 -21.93 3.76
N TRP A 221 1.00 -22.57 3.42
CA TRP A 221 1.51 -22.59 2.06
C TRP A 221 0.57 -23.33 1.09
N PHE A 222 0.04 -24.49 1.50
CA PHE A 222 -0.81 -25.31 0.64
C PHE A 222 -2.02 -24.53 0.12
N ARG A 223 -2.71 -23.78 0.99
CA ARG A 223 -3.87 -22.96 0.60
C ARG A 223 -3.51 -21.65 -0.09
N SER A 224 -2.32 -21.09 0.19
CA SER A 224 -1.89 -19.81 -0.37
C SER A 224 -1.10 -19.92 -1.68
N LYS A 225 -0.52 -21.09 -1.99
CA LYS A 225 0.34 -21.37 -3.15
C LYS A 225 -0.23 -20.78 -4.44
N ARG A 226 -1.47 -21.17 -4.79
CA ARG A 226 -2.14 -20.69 -6.00
C ARG A 226 -2.23 -19.16 -6.06
N ARG A 227 -2.62 -18.51 -4.96
CA ARG A 227 -2.81 -17.05 -4.91
C ARG A 227 -1.49 -16.28 -4.98
N ILE A 228 -0.46 -16.77 -4.30
CA ILE A 228 0.88 -16.17 -4.36
C ILE A 228 1.46 -16.32 -5.77
N THR A 229 1.33 -17.50 -6.39
CA THR A 229 1.75 -17.72 -7.78
C THR A 229 0.98 -16.82 -8.75
N GLU A 230 -0.35 -16.75 -8.64
CA GLU A 230 -1.20 -15.84 -9.44
C GLU A 230 -0.77 -14.38 -9.28
N TYR A 231 -0.40 -13.95 -8.07
CA TYR A 231 0.11 -12.61 -7.82
C TYR A 231 1.38 -12.32 -8.58
N PHE A 232 2.40 -13.17 -8.49
CA PHE A 232 3.65 -12.98 -9.23
C PHE A 232 3.42 -12.95 -10.74
N LEU A 233 2.58 -13.86 -11.26
CA LEU A 233 2.24 -13.90 -12.68
C LEU A 233 1.56 -12.61 -13.14
N GLN A 234 0.52 -12.14 -12.44
CA GLN A 234 -0.19 -10.93 -12.81
C GLN A 234 0.64 -9.66 -12.58
N THR A 235 1.46 -9.61 -11.52
CA THR A 235 2.42 -8.51 -11.31
C THR A 235 3.42 -8.45 -12.45
N SER A 236 3.90 -9.58 -12.98
CA SER A 236 4.80 -9.60 -14.15
C SER A 236 4.16 -9.09 -15.44
N MET A 237 2.82 -9.11 -15.52
CA MET A 237 2.07 -8.54 -16.64
C MET A 237 1.99 -7.01 -16.53
N ILE A 238 1.71 -6.45 -15.36
CA ILE A 238 1.55 -4.99 -15.21
C ILE A 238 2.86 -4.25 -14.90
N VAL A 239 3.88 -4.99 -14.44
CA VAL A 239 5.26 -4.51 -14.18
C VAL A 239 6.27 -5.31 -15.03
N PRO A 240 6.14 -5.35 -16.37
CA PRO A 240 6.96 -6.20 -17.24
C PRO A 240 8.43 -5.78 -17.33
N TYR A 241 8.79 -4.60 -16.79
CA TYR A 241 10.17 -4.12 -16.64
C TYR A 241 10.87 -4.64 -15.38
N ALA A 242 10.14 -5.29 -14.45
CA ALA A 242 10.72 -5.91 -13.28
C ALA A 242 11.18 -7.34 -13.57
N SER A 243 12.34 -7.71 -13.03
CA SER A 243 12.78 -9.09 -12.91
C SER A 243 12.45 -9.58 -11.52
N MET A 244 11.63 -10.64 -11.42
CA MET A 244 11.22 -11.21 -10.14
C MET A 244 11.60 -12.69 -10.08
N ARG A 245 12.13 -13.12 -8.94
CA ARG A 245 12.35 -14.53 -8.62
C ARG A 245 11.62 -14.86 -7.32
N PHE A 246 10.84 -15.93 -7.34
CA PHE A 246 10.19 -16.46 -6.15
C PHE A 246 10.59 -17.92 -5.92
N ASP A 247 11.40 -18.14 -4.88
CA ASP A 247 11.76 -19.47 -4.39
C ASP A 247 10.73 -19.90 -3.35
N ASN A 248 10.01 -20.98 -3.64
CA ASN A 248 8.87 -21.42 -2.86
C ASN A 248 9.23 -22.55 -1.87
N PRO A 249 8.36 -22.85 -0.88
CA PRO A 249 8.60 -23.92 0.09
C PRO A 249 8.74 -25.33 -0.50
N ASP A 250 8.25 -25.56 -1.72
CA ASP A 250 8.32 -26.87 -2.40
C ASP A 250 9.67 -27.07 -3.11
N GLY A 251 10.59 -26.10 -3.03
CA GLY A 251 11.89 -26.13 -3.70
C GLY A 251 11.84 -25.71 -5.18
N GLU A 252 10.69 -25.21 -5.66
CA GLU A 252 10.55 -24.70 -7.02
C GLU A 252 10.89 -23.20 -7.06
N SER A 253 11.53 -22.76 -8.15
CA SER A 253 11.83 -21.35 -8.40
C SER A 253 11.00 -20.81 -9.58
N LEU A 254 10.06 -19.91 -9.29
CA LEU A 254 9.36 -19.14 -10.31
C LEU A 254 10.24 -17.95 -10.74
N ARG A 255 10.75 -17.98 -11.97
CA ARG A 255 11.56 -16.90 -12.55
C ARG A 255 10.75 -16.12 -13.57
N LEU A 256 10.66 -14.82 -13.35
CA LEU A 256 9.92 -13.87 -14.18
C LEU A 256 10.89 -12.77 -14.63
N PRO A 257 11.72 -13.02 -15.66
CA PRO A 257 12.64 -12.01 -16.16
C PRO A 257 11.85 -10.84 -16.76
N ARG A 258 12.41 -9.63 -16.69
CA ARG A 258 11.86 -8.47 -17.40
C ARG A 258 11.83 -8.72 -18.90
N VAL A 259 10.85 -8.13 -19.57
CA VAL A 259 10.68 -8.20 -21.03
C VAL A 259 10.84 -6.85 -21.72
N ILE A 260 10.94 -5.77 -20.93
CA ILE A 260 11.24 -4.42 -21.39
C ILE A 260 12.16 -3.72 -20.40
N GLU A 261 12.86 -2.68 -20.84
CA GLU A 261 13.79 -1.88 -20.01
C GLU A 261 13.33 -0.42 -19.84
N LYS A 262 12.09 -0.14 -20.22
CA LYS A 262 11.50 1.20 -20.10
C LYS A 262 10.73 1.32 -18.80
N LEU A 263 11.24 2.13 -17.87
CA LEU A 263 10.50 2.53 -16.68
C LEU A 263 9.37 3.49 -17.04
N PRO A 264 8.23 3.42 -16.34
CA PRO A 264 7.16 4.39 -16.51
C PRO A 264 7.56 5.75 -15.91
N GLN A 265 6.90 6.81 -16.37
CA GLN A 265 7.12 8.15 -15.85
C GLN A 265 6.74 8.22 -14.36
N GLN A 266 7.68 8.63 -13.51
CA GLN A 266 7.42 8.76 -12.08
C GLN A 266 6.35 9.82 -11.79
N PRO A 267 5.39 9.51 -10.89
CA PRO A 267 4.39 10.48 -10.48
C PRO A 267 5.06 11.61 -9.70
N LYS A 268 4.60 12.84 -9.91
CA LYS A 268 5.07 14.02 -9.18
C LYS A 268 4.10 14.34 -8.06
N GLU A 269 4.63 14.81 -6.94
CA GLU A 269 3.79 15.35 -5.88
C GLU A 269 2.92 16.49 -6.42
N ALA A 270 1.61 16.41 -6.15
CA ALA A 270 0.66 17.45 -6.49
C ALA A 270 0.08 18.09 -5.23
N LYS A 271 -0.32 19.35 -5.36
CA LYS A 271 -1.16 20.01 -4.36
C LYS A 271 -2.58 19.43 -4.41
N PRO A 272 -3.33 19.45 -3.30
CA PRO A 272 -4.73 19.05 -3.29
C PRO A 272 -5.56 19.88 -4.28
N HIS A 273 -6.58 19.25 -4.84
CA HIS A 273 -7.60 19.94 -5.61
C HIS A 273 -8.68 20.50 -4.65
N PRO A 274 -9.25 21.69 -4.88
CA PRO A 274 -10.29 22.25 -3.99
C PRO A 274 -11.48 21.32 -3.73
N ARG A 275 -11.92 20.58 -4.76
CA ARG A 275 -13.02 19.59 -4.67
C ARG A 275 -12.65 18.24 -4.03
N GLY A 276 -11.41 18.05 -3.61
CA GLY A 276 -10.91 16.77 -3.10
C GLY A 276 -10.30 16.86 -1.71
N ILE A 277 -10.74 17.85 -0.95
CA ILE A 277 -10.37 18.01 0.46
C ILE A 277 -11.63 17.98 1.31
N ASP A 278 -11.45 17.71 2.59
CA ASP A 278 -12.48 17.89 3.62
C ASP A 278 -12.15 19.11 4.51
N VAL A 279 -13.06 19.43 5.44
CA VAL A 279 -12.92 20.57 6.36
C VAL A 279 -11.67 20.44 7.24
N GLU A 280 -11.32 19.23 7.69
CA GLU A 280 -10.19 19.01 8.60
C GLU A 280 -8.85 19.18 7.88
N MET A 281 -8.76 18.70 6.64
CA MET A 281 -7.64 18.96 5.76
C MET A 281 -7.51 20.45 5.46
N LEU A 282 -8.62 21.18 5.21
CA LEU A 282 -8.60 22.63 5.03
C LEU A 282 -8.05 23.34 6.28
N LYS A 283 -8.53 22.98 7.47
CA LYS A 283 -8.05 23.55 8.75
C LYS A 283 -6.55 23.31 8.93
N ARG A 284 -6.07 22.09 8.68
CA ARG A 284 -4.64 21.75 8.74
C ARG A 284 -3.83 22.61 7.78
N MET A 285 -4.27 22.72 6.52
CA MET A 285 -3.61 23.55 5.51
C MET A 285 -3.56 25.03 5.91
N ILE A 286 -4.62 25.56 6.51
CA ILE A 286 -4.66 26.95 7.03
C ILE A 286 -3.68 27.13 8.19
N LYS A 287 -3.63 26.17 9.12
CA LYS A 287 -2.74 26.21 10.29
C LYS A 287 -1.27 26.24 9.86
N GLU A 288 -0.90 25.36 8.92
CA GLU A 288 0.47 25.22 8.38
C GLU A 288 0.85 26.33 7.41
N SER A 289 -0.14 27.01 6.80
CA SER A 289 0.10 28.08 5.84
C SER A 289 0.79 29.29 6.47
N ARG A 290 1.77 29.82 5.73
CA ARG A 290 2.44 31.11 6.00
C ARG A 290 1.82 32.28 5.23
N ARG A 291 0.73 32.04 4.49
CA ARG A 291 0.07 33.04 3.63
C ARG A 291 -0.83 33.96 4.47
N SER A 292 -0.72 35.27 4.23
CA SER A 292 -1.44 36.30 4.99
C SER A 292 -2.85 36.59 4.47
N THR A 293 -3.18 36.17 3.24
CA THR A 293 -4.48 36.45 2.61
C THR A 293 -5.12 35.19 2.05
N LEU A 294 -6.45 35.12 2.01
CA LEU A 294 -7.19 33.99 1.41
C LEU A 294 -6.85 33.79 -0.06
N LYS A 295 -6.70 34.88 -0.82
CA LYS A 295 -6.29 34.79 -2.23
C LYS A 295 -4.93 34.09 -2.39
N SER A 296 -3.93 34.52 -1.61
CA SER A 296 -2.58 33.95 -1.68
C SER A 296 -2.52 32.52 -1.13
N PHE A 297 -3.36 32.19 -0.15
CA PHE A 297 -3.56 30.83 0.33
C PHE A 297 -4.14 29.93 -0.76
N LEU A 298 -5.23 30.33 -1.42
CA LEU A 298 -5.86 29.54 -2.48
C LEU A 298 -4.90 29.22 -3.63
N ARG A 299 -4.20 30.23 -4.13
CA ARG A 299 -3.18 30.08 -5.19
C ARG A 299 -1.98 29.25 -4.74
N GLY A 300 -1.61 29.38 -3.47
CA GLY A 300 -0.42 28.75 -2.89
C GLY A 300 -0.63 27.28 -2.54
N SER A 301 -1.83 26.91 -2.10
CA SER A 301 -2.09 25.64 -1.43
C SER A 301 -2.83 24.62 -2.30
N PHE A 302 -3.51 25.06 -3.36
CA PHE A 302 -4.29 24.18 -4.23
C PHE A 302 -3.70 24.08 -5.63
N GLN A 303 -3.91 22.93 -6.29
CA GLN A 303 -3.57 22.79 -7.70
C GLN A 303 -4.60 23.51 -8.59
N ARG A 304 -4.15 24.00 -9.74
CA ARG A 304 -5.00 24.59 -10.78
C ARG A 304 -5.82 25.82 -10.34
N VAL A 305 -5.43 26.47 -9.24
CA VAL A 305 -6.00 27.74 -8.79
C VAL A 305 -5.03 28.88 -9.11
N GLY A 306 -5.34 29.64 -10.15
CA GLY A 306 -4.62 30.87 -10.51
C GLY A 306 -5.21 32.11 -9.83
N GLU A 307 -4.63 33.28 -10.11
CA GLU A 307 -5.10 34.56 -9.55
C GLU A 307 -6.58 34.81 -9.85
N SER A 308 -6.96 34.76 -11.13
CA SER A 308 -8.35 35.01 -11.56
C SER A 308 -9.32 33.96 -11.00
N THR A 309 -8.92 32.70 -10.92
CA THR A 309 -9.76 31.64 -10.37
C THR A 309 -10.02 31.84 -8.88
N ALA A 310 -8.97 32.22 -8.12
CA ALA A 310 -9.10 32.50 -6.70
C ALA A 310 -10.02 33.71 -6.44
N GLU A 311 -9.87 34.79 -7.21
CA GLU A 311 -10.71 35.98 -7.07
C GLU A 311 -12.18 35.69 -7.39
N LYS A 312 -12.44 35.00 -8.50
CA LYS A 312 -13.81 34.62 -8.89
C LYS A 312 -14.47 33.68 -7.87
N PHE A 313 -13.71 32.72 -7.35
CA PHE A 313 -14.20 31.82 -6.31
C PHE A 313 -14.51 32.56 -4.99
N LEU A 314 -13.60 33.44 -4.54
CA LEU A 314 -13.81 34.20 -3.31
C LEU A 314 -15.02 35.14 -3.45
N ALA A 315 -15.17 35.77 -4.62
CA ALA A 315 -16.34 36.59 -4.93
C ALA A 315 -17.65 35.78 -4.92
N SER A 316 -17.68 34.58 -5.54
CA SER A 316 -18.87 33.73 -5.51
C SER A 316 -19.20 33.23 -4.10
N ALA A 317 -18.18 32.94 -3.30
CA ALA A 317 -18.33 32.51 -1.92
C ALA A 317 -18.65 33.64 -0.93
N GLY A 318 -18.62 34.91 -1.35
CA GLY A 318 -18.80 36.07 -0.46
C GLY A 318 -17.68 36.21 0.58
N LEU A 319 -16.47 35.77 0.25
CA LEU A 319 -15.30 35.82 1.13
C LEU A 319 -14.33 36.92 0.69
N ASP A 320 -13.86 37.72 1.65
CA ASP A 320 -12.89 38.79 1.37
C ASP A 320 -11.51 38.19 0.95
N PRO A 321 -11.01 38.51 -0.26
CA PRO A 321 -9.70 38.05 -0.71
C PRO A 321 -8.54 38.44 0.18
N ALA A 322 -8.64 39.57 0.90
CA ALA A 322 -7.62 40.10 1.79
C ALA A 322 -7.69 39.53 3.21
N ALA A 323 -8.78 38.84 3.56
CA ALA A 323 -8.94 38.27 4.89
C ALA A 323 -7.83 37.25 5.20
N ALA A 324 -7.41 37.23 6.47
CA ALA A 324 -6.42 36.27 6.93
C ALA A 324 -7.02 34.86 7.00
N PRO A 325 -6.40 33.83 6.38
CA PRO A 325 -6.93 32.46 6.41
C PRO A 325 -7.15 31.93 7.82
N LYS A 326 -6.25 32.29 8.76
CA LYS A 326 -6.29 31.87 10.16
C LYS A 326 -7.38 32.55 10.99
N ALA A 327 -8.00 33.61 10.46
CA ALA A 327 -9.08 34.34 11.13
C ALA A 327 -10.49 33.87 10.72
N LEU A 328 -10.59 32.88 9.83
CA LEU A 328 -11.88 32.32 9.43
C LEU A 328 -12.53 31.54 10.58
N SER A 329 -13.80 31.82 10.84
CA SER A 329 -14.61 31.01 11.77
C SER A 329 -14.92 29.64 11.18
N ASN A 330 -15.26 28.67 12.03
CA ASN A 330 -15.66 27.33 11.58
C ASN A 330 -16.85 27.36 10.62
N GLU A 331 -17.81 28.25 10.84
CA GLU A 331 -18.97 28.45 9.94
C GLU A 331 -18.51 28.89 8.54
N LYS A 332 -17.58 29.85 8.47
CA LYS A 332 -17.02 30.30 7.19
C LYS A 332 -16.20 29.21 6.50
N LEU A 333 -15.52 28.34 7.24
CA LEU A 333 -14.82 27.19 6.67
C LEU A 333 -15.79 26.17 6.06
N VAL A 334 -16.87 25.84 6.76
CA VAL A 334 -17.91 24.94 6.23
C VAL A 334 -18.57 25.55 5.00
N HIS A 335 -18.86 26.86 5.03
CA HIS A 335 -19.36 27.59 3.87
C HIS A 335 -18.38 27.50 2.68
N MET A 336 -17.10 27.81 2.90
CA MET A 336 -16.05 27.71 1.89
C MET A 336 -15.95 26.30 1.29
N MET A 337 -16.15 25.25 2.08
CA MET A 337 -16.14 23.86 1.61
C MET A 337 -17.33 23.52 0.69
N ARG A 338 -18.54 23.97 1.04
CA ARG A 338 -19.70 23.82 0.16
C ARG A 338 -19.49 24.53 -1.17
N GLU A 339 -18.92 25.72 -1.12
CA GLU A 339 -18.56 26.48 -2.32
C GLU A 339 -17.47 25.78 -3.14
N PHE A 340 -16.52 25.08 -2.51
CA PHE A 340 -15.55 24.28 -3.25
C PHE A 340 -16.19 23.19 -4.09
N GLU A 341 -17.20 22.51 -3.55
CA GLU A 341 -17.92 21.43 -4.24
C GLU A 341 -18.73 21.96 -5.44
N THR A 342 -19.41 23.09 -5.28
CA THR A 342 -20.36 23.62 -6.27
C THR A 342 -19.72 24.52 -7.32
N TYR A 343 -18.60 25.20 -7.00
CA TYR A 343 -17.98 26.18 -7.91
C TYR A 343 -17.46 25.53 -9.19
N SER A 344 -18.07 25.87 -10.34
CA SER A 344 -17.77 25.29 -11.66
C SER A 344 -16.48 25.81 -12.30
N GLY A 345 -15.91 26.92 -11.80
CA GLY A 345 -14.73 27.56 -12.39
C GLY A 345 -13.38 26.89 -12.05
N PHE A 346 -13.36 25.81 -11.27
CA PHE A 346 -12.14 25.02 -11.07
C PHE A 346 -11.83 24.13 -12.27
N LEU A 347 -10.59 24.17 -12.72
CA LEU A 347 -10.10 23.27 -13.75
C LEU A 347 -9.84 21.89 -13.15
N ALA A 348 -10.02 20.84 -13.96
CA ALA A 348 -9.69 19.48 -13.57
C ALA A 348 -8.24 19.37 -13.03
N PRO A 349 -7.99 18.59 -11.96
CA PRO A 349 -6.66 18.32 -11.44
C PRO A 349 -5.70 17.81 -12.51
N SER A 350 -4.42 18.08 -12.27
CA SER A 350 -3.34 17.64 -13.15
C SER A 350 -3.14 16.13 -13.05
N SER A 351 -2.97 15.46 -14.18
CA SER A 351 -2.58 14.04 -14.22
C SER A 351 -1.11 13.78 -13.91
N LYS A 352 -0.31 14.83 -13.67
CA LYS A 352 1.13 14.69 -13.35
C LYS A 352 1.39 13.95 -12.03
N SER A 353 0.39 13.84 -11.16
CA SER A 353 0.45 13.01 -9.95
C SER A 353 0.15 11.53 -10.21
N LEU A 354 -0.25 11.19 -11.43
CA LEU A 354 -0.48 9.83 -11.87
C LEU A 354 0.71 9.30 -12.65
N SER A 355 0.85 7.99 -12.59
CA SER A 355 1.83 7.18 -13.29
C SER A 355 1.06 6.00 -13.91
N PRO A 356 0.43 6.20 -15.08
CA PRO A 356 -0.21 5.09 -15.80
C PRO A 356 0.84 4.01 -16.13
N ALA A 357 0.41 2.77 -16.36
CA ALA A 357 1.31 1.74 -16.85
C ALA A 357 1.88 2.14 -18.21
N GLY A 358 1.02 2.64 -19.10
CA GLY A 358 1.36 3.05 -20.46
C GLY A 358 1.12 1.93 -21.46
N LEU A 359 0.77 2.32 -22.69
CA LEU A 359 0.38 1.38 -23.75
C LEU A 359 1.48 0.36 -24.10
N ASP A 360 2.75 0.79 -24.14
CA ASP A 360 3.88 -0.09 -24.45
C ASP A 360 4.08 -1.15 -23.35
N VAL A 361 3.99 -0.72 -22.10
CA VAL A 361 4.09 -1.57 -20.91
C VAL A 361 2.96 -2.59 -20.91
N MET A 362 1.71 -2.15 -21.10
CA MET A 362 0.57 -3.06 -21.17
C MET A 362 0.70 -4.07 -22.31
N LYS A 363 1.10 -3.64 -23.51
CA LYS A 363 1.34 -4.57 -24.63
C LYS A 363 2.42 -5.60 -24.30
N ALA A 364 3.54 -5.17 -23.74
CA ALA A 364 4.63 -6.07 -23.36
C ALA A 364 4.21 -7.09 -22.29
N GLY A 365 3.42 -6.64 -21.31
CA GLY A 365 2.81 -7.48 -20.29
C GLY A 365 1.89 -8.55 -20.83
N ILE A 366 0.93 -8.14 -21.67
CA ILE A 366 -0.08 -9.03 -22.27
C ILE A 366 0.58 -10.07 -23.18
N ARG A 367 1.68 -9.74 -23.87
CA ARG A 367 2.44 -10.70 -24.70
C ARG A 367 2.94 -11.90 -23.93
N ARG A 368 3.12 -11.83 -22.60
CA ARG A 368 3.46 -13.00 -21.77
C ARG A 368 2.43 -14.11 -21.85
N LEU A 369 1.17 -13.78 -22.15
CA LEU A 369 0.09 -14.75 -22.35
C LEU A 369 0.08 -15.39 -23.74
N ARG A 370 1.02 -14.99 -24.62
CA ARG A 370 1.13 -15.46 -26.02
C ARG A 370 -0.19 -15.42 -26.80
N PRO A 371 -0.90 -14.27 -26.82
CA PRO A 371 -2.08 -14.13 -27.64
C PRO A 371 -1.71 -13.90 -29.11
N GLU A 372 -2.68 -14.11 -30.01
CA GLU A 372 -2.54 -13.79 -31.44
C GLU A 372 -2.76 -12.30 -31.70
N PHE A 373 -3.73 -11.70 -31.01
CA PHE A 373 -4.09 -10.28 -31.15
C PHE A 373 -4.05 -9.56 -29.81
N ILE A 374 -3.58 -8.30 -29.82
CA ILE A 374 -3.55 -7.41 -28.64
C ILE A 374 -4.03 -6.01 -29.05
N VAL A 375 -5.04 -5.50 -28.35
CA VAL A 375 -5.49 -4.12 -28.44
C VAL A 375 -5.39 -3.47 -27.06
N VAL A 376 -4.77 -2.30 -26.97
CA VAL A 376 -4.70 -1.51 -25.73
C VAL A 376 -5.16 -0.08 -25.96
N ARG A 377 -5.81 0.50 -24.96
CA ARG A 377 -6.27 1.89 -24.96
C ARG A 377 -6.02 2.52 -23.58
N GLN A 378 -5.72 3.80 -23.60
CA GLN A 378 -5.63 4.64 -22.40
C GLN A 378 -6.58 5.81 -22.61
N ARG A 379 -7.44 6.05 -21.62
CA ARG A 379 -8.36 7.19 -21.64
C ARG A 379 -7.64 8.47 -21.21
N SER A 380 -8.20 9.62 -21.60
CA SER A 380 -7.78 10.90 -21.03
C SER A 380 -8.01 10.90 -19.51
N PRO A 381 -7.15 11.59 -18.73
CA PRO A 381 -7.32 11.71 -17.29
C PRO A 381 -8.69 12.27 -16.93
N SER A 382 -9.32 11.68 -15.92
CA SER A 382 -10.62 12.07 -15.37
C SER A 382 -10.50 12.35 -13.88
N VAL A 383 -11.58 12.78 -13.25
CA VAL A 383 -11.58 13.29 -11.88
C VAL A 383 -12.78 12.75 -11.14
N TYR A 384 -12.57 12.25 -9.93
CA TYR A 384 -13.64 11.84 -9.03
C TYR A 384 -13.28 12.33 -7.63
N GLU A 385 -14.20 13.04 -6.96
CA GLU A 385 -13.97 13.63 -5.62
C GLU A 385 -12.63 14.41 -5.54
N GLY A 386 -12.30 15.16 -6.60
CA GLY A 386 -11.06 15.92 -6.70
C GLY A 386 -9.77 15.09 -6.85
N HIS A 387 -9.86 13.77 -6.89
CA HIS A 387 -8.75 12.87 -7.18
C HIS A 387 -8.67 12.60 -8.69
N PRO A 388 -7.53 12.91 -9.35
CA PRO A 388 -7.34 12.53 -10.74
C PRO A 388 -7.20 11.00 -10.85
N PHE A 389 -7.74 10.41 -11.92
CA PHE A 389 -7.54 9.00 -12.26
C PHE A 389 -7.43 8.80 -13.78
N ILE A 390 -6.83 7.69 -14.20
CA ILE A 390 -6.74 7.27 -15.60
C ILE A 390 -7.19 5.81 -15.67
N VAL A 391 -7.97 5.48 -16.70
CA VAL A 391 -8.36 4.09 -17.00
C VAL A 391 -7.59 3.62 -18.23
N GLU A 392 -6.94 2.47 -18.08
CA GLU A 392 -6.23 1.75 -19.14
C GLU A 392 -6.90 0.39 -19.34
N THR A 393 -7.17 0.03 -20.60
CA THR A 393 -7.80 -1.24 -20.96
C THR A 393 -6.99 -1.99 -22.00
N GLY A 394 -6.95 -3.31 -21.88
CA GLY A 394 -6.30 -4.21 -22.81
C GLY A 394 -7.19 -5.42 -23.10
N VAL A 395 -7.29 -5.80 -24.36
CA VAL A 395 -8.00 -6.99 -24.82
C VAL A 395 -7.02 -7.83 -25.63
N SER A 396 -6.97 -9.12 -25.34
CA SER A 396 -6.20 -10.09 -26.12
C SER A 396 -7.04 -11.29 -26.52
N TYR A 397 -6.76 -11.85 -27.70
CA TYR A 397 -7.53 -12.93 -28.32
C TYR A 397 -6.62 -13.90 -29.07
N GLY A 398 -7.05 -15.17 -29.19
CA GLY A 398 -6.35 -16.23 -29.94
C GLY A 398 -5.05 -16.71 -29.28
N GLY A 399 -4.26 -17.48 -30.01
CA GLY A 399 -2.95 -17.99 -29.57
C GLY A 399 -3.05 -19.08 -28.49
N GLU A 400 -2.17 -19.02 -27.49
CA GLU A 400 -2.13 -20.00 -26.38
C GLU A 400 -3.07 -19.63 -25.22
N LEU A 401 -4.03 -18.73 -25.46
CA LEU A 401 -5.00 -18.34 -24.44
C LEU A 401 -5.96 -19.51 -24.13
N PRO A 402 -6.25 -19.77 -22.86
CA PRO A 402 -7.23 -20.77 -22.47
C PRO A 402 -8.65 -20.36 -22.90
N PRO A 403 -9.54 -21.34 -23.15
CA PRO A 403 -10.92 -21.04 -23.56
C PRO A 403 -11.69 -20.26 -22.49
N GLY A 404 -12.58 -19.38 -22.96
CA GLY A 404 -13.43 -18.53 -22.14
C GLY A 404 -12.84 -17.14 -21.85
N THR A 405 -13.69 -16.26 -21.31
CA THR A 405 -13.30 -14.89 -20.97
C THR A 405 -12.63 -14.86 -19.60
N ARG A 406 -11.44 -14.26 -19.52
CA ARG A 406 -10.72 -14.01 -18.26
C ARG A 406 -10.54 -12.51 -18.05
N LEU A 407 -10.87 -12.05 -16.85
CA LEU A 407 -10.71 -10.66 -16.45
C LEU A 407 -9.51 -10.51 -15.51
N TYR A 408 -8.53 -9.72 -15.93
CA TYR A 408 -7.41 -9.30 -15.09
C TYR A 408 -7.63 -7.86 -14.64
N ARG A 409 -7.68 -7.63 -13.32
CA ARG A 409 -7.96 -6.32 -12.74
C ARG A 409 -6.74 -5.78 -12.04
N PHE A 410 -6.49 -4.49 -12.23
CA PHE A 410 -5.36 -3.81 -11.62
C PHE A 410 -5.80 -2.45 -11.05
N ALA A 411 -5.31 -2.11 -9.87
CA ALA A 411 -5.41 -0.77 -9.31
C ALA A 411 -4.01 -0.30 -8.91
N ASN A 412 -3.59 0.87 -9.37
CA ASN A 412 -2.25 1.41 -9.11
C ASN A 412 -1.10 0.40 -9.37
N ARG A 413 -1.21 -0.41 -10.43
CA ARG A 413 -0.29 -1.51 -10.79
C ARG A 413 -0.23 -2.69 -9.80
N ILE A 414 -1.22 -2.82 -8.93
CA ILE A 414 -1.42 -3.98 -8.06
C ILE A 414 -2.50 -4.87 -8.68
N PRO A 415 -2.26 -6.19 -8.86
CA PRO A 415 -3.30 -7.12 -9.28
C PRO A 415 -4.35 -7.35 -8.18
N LEU A 416 -5.63 -7.30 -8.57
CA LEU A 416 -6.77 -7.53 -7.68
C LEU A 416 -7.27 -8.98 -7.81
N LEU A 417 -6.86 -9.84 -6.87
CA LEU A 417 -7.18 -11.29 -6.91
C LEU A 417 -8.46 -11.69 -6.16
N HIS A 418 -9.03 -10.80 -5.36
CA HIS A 418 -10.23 -11.03 -4.54
C HIS A 418 -11.42 -10.24 -5.06
N ASP A 419 -12.63 -10.70 -4.74
CA ASP A 419 -13.90 -9.97 -4.93
C ASP A 419 -14.19 -9.54 -6.38
N GLU A 420 -13.81 -10.38 -7.34
CA GLU A 420 -13.98 -10.10 -8.78
C GLU A 420 -15.44 -9.81 -9.14
N ARG A 421 -16.39 -10.61 -8.66
CA ARG A 421 -17.81 -10.52 -9.08
C ARG A 421 -18.50 -9.22 -8.65
N THR A 422 -18.01 -8.56 -7.61
CA THR A 422 -18.56 -7.32 -7.06
C THR A 422 -17.80 -6.08 -7.52
N ASP A 423 -16.73 -6.26 -8.29
CA ASP A 423 -15.93 -5.16 -8.81
C ASP A 423 -16.66 -4.42 -9.94
N VAL A 424 -16.50 -3.09 -9.97
CA VAL A 424 -17.08 -2.22 -11.01
C VAL A 424 -16.65 -2.64 -12.43
N SER A 425 -15.41 -3.10 -12.61
CA SER A 425 -14.93 -3.57 -13.92
C SER A 425 -15.66 -4.83 -14.38
N SER A 426 -16.06 -5.71 -13.45
CA SER A 426 -16.85 -6.90 -13.77
C SER A 426 -18.29 -6.57 -14.10
N GLN A 427 -18.86 -5.53 -13.47
CA GLN A 427 -20.21 -5.05 -13.81
C GLN A 427 -20.25 -4.50 -15.23
N VAL A 428 -19.29 -3.63 -15.59
CA VAL A 428 -19.18 -3.02 -16.92
C VAL A 428 -18.99 -4.05 -18.04
N ILE A 429 -18.35 -5.18 -17.78
CA ILE A 429 -18.15 -6.25 -18.80
C ILE A 429 -19.40 -7.13 -18.97
N ARG A 430 -20.29 -7.15 -17.98
CA ARG A 430 -21.52 -7.94 -18.00
C ARG A 430 -22.71 -7.20 -18.61
N GLU A 431 -22.71 -5.87 -18.49
CA GLU A 431 -23.62 -4.97 -19.22
C GLU A 431 -23.27 -4.94 -20.71
#